data_AF-B9A8Z6-F1
#
_entry.id   AF-B9A8Z6-F1
#
_cell.length_a   1.000
_cell.length_b   1.000
_cell.length_c   1.000
_cell.angle_alpha   90.00
_cell.angle_beta   90.00
_cell.angle_gamma   90.00
#
_symmetry.space_group_name_H-M   'P 1'
#
loop_
_entity.id
_entity.type
_entity.pdbx_description
1 polymer ?
#
loop_
_entity_poly.entity_id
_entity_poly.type
_entity_poly.pdbx_seq_one_letter_code
_entity_poly.pdbx_strand_id
1 'polypeptide(L)'
;MVLKILNNNERLQTISTVKMVIFGPYGIGKTSLLKTVDEPTLCLDFEAGLLAVQDWQGSLRTWNEARDIACLIGAALKSDQAYSQRHHEHVSGKYKDLFSEFSKYRCIFVDSITVASRLCLLWATEASSERSGKQDMRAAYGLLAQEMMA
;
A
#
# COMPACT_ATOMS: atom_id res chain seq x y z
N MET A 1 8.15 4.02 30.93
CA MET A 1 6.94 3.87 30.09
C MET A 1 5.97 2.99 30.87
N VAL A 2 4.76 3.47 31.20
CA VAL A 2 3.80 2.73 32.02
C VAL A 2 2.96 1.83 31.10
N LEU A 3 2.87 0.55 31.43
CA LEU A 3 2.11 -0.45 30.68
C LEU A 3 0.62 -0.24 30.99
N LYS A 4 -0.15 0.32 30.04
CA LYS A 4 -1.61 0.51 30.19
C LYS A 4 -2.33 -0.75 29.72
N ILE A 5 -3.01 -1.44 30.63
CA ILE A 5 -3.90 -2.55 30.31
C ILE A 5 -5.26 -1.96 29.89
N LEU A 6 -5.69 -2.23 28.66
CA LEU A 6 -6.99 -1.80 28.15
C LEU A 6 -8.09 -2.75 28.63
N ASN A 7 -9.18 -2.21 29.15
CA ASN A 7 -10.36 -3.01 29.49
C ASN A 7 -11.17 -3.37 28.23
N ASN A 8 -12.18 -4.24 28.37
CA ASN A 8 -12.95 -4.74 27.23
C ASN A 8 -13.65 -3.62 26.44
N ASN A 9 -14.20 -2.61 27.12
CA ASN A 9 -14.88 -1.49 26.48
C ASN A 9 -13.89 -0.59 25.72
N GLU A 10 -12.70 -0.36 26.29
CA GLU A 10 -11.63 0.38 25.61
C GLU A 10 -11.12 -0.35 24.35
N ARG A 11 -11.04 -1.70 24.38
CA ARG A 11 -10.69 -2.49 23.19
C ARG A 11 -11.76 -2.43 22.11
N LEU A 12 -13.04 -2.49 22.49
CA LEU A 12 -14.16 -2.38 21.54
C LEU A 12 -14.25 -1.00 20.88
N GLN A 13 -13.77 0.06 21.55
CA GLN A 13 -13.67 1.40 20.98
C GLN A 13 -12.46 1.57 20.05
N THR A 14 -11.54 0.59 20.01
CA THR A 14 -10.39 0.63 19.11
C THR A 14 -10.83 0.18 17.72
N ILE A 15 -10.72 1.05 16.73
CA ILE A 15 -11.00 0.69 15.33
C ILE A 15 -9.91 -0.28 14.87
N SER A 16 -10.21 -1.58 14.83
CA SER A 16 -9.31 -2.58 14.29
C SER A 16 -9.50 -2.69 12.78
N THR A 17 -8.49 -2.30 12.01
CA THR A 17 -8.46 -2.59 10.56
C THR A 17 -8.14 -4.07 10.35
N VAL A 18 -8.99 -4.79 9.63
CA VAL A 18 -8.71 -6.16 9.20
C VAL A 18 -7.87 -6.12 7.93
N LYS A 19 -6.72 -6.80 7.94
CA LYS A 19 -5.86 -6.97 6.76
C LYS A 19 -5.97 -8.43 6.31
N MET A 20 -6.35 -8.65 5.05
CA MET A 20 -6.51 -9.98 4.47
C MET A 20 -5.70 -10.09 3.17
N VAL A 21 -5.16 -11.28 2.92
CA VAL A 21 -4.51 -11.62 1.67
C VAL A 21 -5.25 -12.78 1.01
N ILE A 22 -5.46 -12.69 -0.30
CA ILE A 22 -6.20 -13.69 -1.08
C ILE A 22 -5.23 -14.35 -2.06
N PHE A 23 -5.08 -15.67 -1.96
CA PHE A 23 -4.23 -16.46 -2.84
C PHE A 23 -5.05 -17.39 -3.73
N GLY A 24 -4.53 -17.68 -4.92
CA GLY A 24 -5.14 -18.63 -5.84
C GLY A 24 -4.59 -18.51 -7.26
N PRO A 25 -4.77 -19.55 -8.10
CA PRO A 25 -4.27 -19.57 -9.46
C PRO A 25 -4.87 -18.43 -10.32
N TYR A 26 -4.26 -18.21 -11.48
CA TYR A 26 -4.80 -17.27 -12.47
C TYR A 26 -6.22 -17.67 -12.89
N GLY A 27 -7.10 -16.69 -13.11
CA GLY A 27 -8.48 -16.92 -13.56
C GLY A 27 -9.46 -17.45 -12.50
N ILE A 28 -9.05 -17.75 -11.27
CA ILE A 28 -9.95 -18.28 -10.23
C ILE A 28 -10.96 -17.26 -9.67
N GLY A 29 -10.84 -15.97 -10.07
CA GLY A 29 -11.77 -14.93 -9.65
C GLY A 29 -11.41 -14.17 -8.37
N LYS A 30 -10.11 -14.08 -8.01
CA LYS A 30 -9.64 -13.27 -6.87
C LYS A 30 -10.15 -11.83 -6.92
N THR A 31 -9.96 -11.16 -8.06
CA THR A 31 -10.41 -9.79 -8.30
C THR A 31 -11.94 -9.69 -8.36
N SER A 32 -12.62 -10.73 -8.82
CA SER A 32 -14.10 -10.78 -8.88
C SER A 32 -14.76 -10.71 -7.50
N LEU A 33 -14.02 -10.99 -6.40
CA LEU A 33 -14.51 -10.82 -5.04
C LEU A 33 -14.92 -9.37 -4.74
N LEU A 34 -14.37 -8.37 -5.45
CA LEU A 34 -14.81 -6.98 -5.37
C LEU A 34 -16.33 -6.82 -5.57
N LYS A 35 -16.94 -7.66 -6.42
CA LYS A 35 -18.39 -7.63 -6.69
C LYS A 35 -19.24 -8.11 -5.51
N THR A 36 -18.61 -8.71 -4.50
CA THR A 36 -19.29 -9.30 -3.33
C THR A 36 -19.13 -8.45 -2.06
N VAL A 37 -18.32 -7.40 -2.12
CA VAL A 37 -18.09 -6.49 -0.98
C VAL A 37 -19.22 -5.47 -0.95
N ASP A 38 -20.02 -5.47 0.13
CA ASP A 38 -21.16 -4.56 0.33
C ASP A 38 -20.76 -3.23 1.00
N GLU A 39 -19.52 -2.79 0.78
CA GLU A 39 -18.94 -1.59 1.39
C GLU A 39 -18.24 -0.77 0.31
N PRO A 40 -18.26 0.58 0.39
CA PRO A 40 -17.53 1.44 -0.54
C PRO A 40 -16.05 1.04 -0.60
N THR A 41 -15.59 0.55 -1.75
CA THR A 41 -14.26 -0.04 -1.89
C THR A 41 -13.42 0.73 -2.91
N LEU A 42 -12.24 1.17 -2.47
CA LEU A 42 -11.19 1.68 -3.34
C LEU A 42 -10.38 0.51 -3.90
N CYS A 43 -10.31 0.39 -5.23
CA CYS A 43 -9.44 -0.59 -5.87
C CYS A 43 -8.14 0.06 -6.34
N LEU A 44 -7.00 -0.49 -5.93
CA LEU A 44 -5.67 -0.09 -6.36
C LEU A 44 -5.08 -1.15 -7.29
N ASP A 45 -4.84 -0.77 -8.55
CA ASP A 45 -4.30 -1.64 -9.58
C ASP A 45 -2.81 -1.38 -9.83
N PHE A 46 -2.01 -2.42 -9.63
CA PHE A 46 -0.59 -2.47 -9.98
C PHE A 46 -0.34 -3.17 -11.31
N GLU A 47 -1.25 -4.05 -11.74
CA GLU A 47 -1.06 -4.94 -12.89
C GLU A 47 -1.39 -4.25 -14.23
N ALA A 48 -1.82 -2.97 -14.18
CA ALA A 48 -2.13 -2.16 -15.36
C ALA A 48 -3.21 -2.79 -16.26
N GLY A 49 -4.18 -3.44 -15.63
CA GLY A 49 -4.97 -4.46 -16.31
C GLY A 49 -6.08 -5.02 -15.44
N LEU A 50 -6.82 -4.17 -14.73
CA LEU A 50 -8.16 -4.54 -14.31
C LEU A 50 -9.08 -4.65 -15.54
N LEU A 51 -8.98 -5.76 -16.28
CA LEU A 51 -9.99 -6.16 -17.28
C LEU A 51 -11.40 -6.19 -16.66
N ALA A 52 -11.51 -6.32 -15.34
CA ALA A 52 -12.76 -6.30 -14.58
C ALA A 52 -13.19 -4.90 -14.08
N VAL A 53 -12.33 -3.86 -14.15
CA VAL A 53 -12.58 -2.52 -13.55
C VAL A 53 -11.93 -1.40 -14.41
N GLN A 54 -12.20 -1.43 -15.71
CA GLN A 54 -11.53 -0.59 -16.73
C GLN A 54 -11.73 0.92 -16.59
N ASP A 55 -12.72 1.37 -15.82
CA ASP A 55 -13.07 2.78 -15.65
C ASP A 55 -12.28 3.49 -14.53
N TRP A 56 -11.28 2.83 -13.92
CA TRP A 56 -10.61 3.33 -12.71
C TRP A 56 -9.38 4.21 -13.00
N GLN A 57 -9.36 5.44 -12.46
CA GLN A 57 -8.18 6.31 -12.45
C GLN A 57 -7.31 6.00 -11.23
N GLY A 58 -6.16 5.33 -11.41
CA GLY A 58 -5.26 5.05 -10.28
C GLY A 58 -4.28 3.90 -10.48
N SER A 59 -3.81 3.65 -11.71
CA SER A 59 -2.81 2.61 -11.93
C SER A 59 -1.47 3.01 -11.31
N LEU A 60 -0.94 2.20 -10.41
CA LEU A 60 0.36 2.41 -9.79
C LEU A 60 1.44 1.80 -10.68
N ARG A 61 2.35 2.65 -11.18
CA ARG A 61 3.36 2.25 -12.18
C ARG A 61 4.75 2.15 -11.57
N THR A 62 4.98 2.81 -10.45
CA THR A 62 6.26 2.83 -9.75
C THR A 62 6.11 2.47 -8.28
N TRP A 63 7.20 2.00 -7.67
CA TRP A 63 7.23 1.78 -6.22
C TRP A 63 7.00 3.08 -5.43
N ASN A 64 7.49 4.22 -5.92
CA ASN A 64 7.29 5.51 -5.27
C ASN A 64 5.81 5.89 -5.20
N GLU A 65 5.06 5.75 -6.29
CA GLU A 65 3.61 6.00 -6.27
C GLU A 65 2.90 5.07 -5.29
N ALA A 66 3.31 3.80 -5.21
CA ALA A 66 2.78 2.86 -4.24
C ALA A 66 2.98 3.33 -2.79
N ARG A 67 4.18 3.85 -2.48
CA ARG A 67 4.50 4.43 -1.17
C ARG A 67 3.72 5.70 -0.89
N ASP A 68 3.55 6.58 -1.89
CA ASP A 68 2.78 7.79 -1.75
C ASP A 68 1.32 7.46 -1.38
N ILE A 69 0.70 6.53 -2.10
CA ILE A 69 -0.68 6.09 -1.83
C ILE A 69 -0.78 5.36 -0.48
N ALA A 70 0.16 4.48 -0.15
CA ALA A 70 0.21 3.83 1.16
C ALA A 70 0.35 4.86 2.30
N CYS A 71 1.12 5.94 2.09
CA CYS A 71 1.25 7.03 3.05
C CYS A 71 -0.04 7.83 3.24
N LEU A 72 -0.87 7.98 2.20
CA LEU A 72 -2.17 8.67 2.31
C LEU A 72 -3.24 7.83 2.98
N ILE A 73 -3.19 6.51 2.77
CA ILE A 73 -4.12 5.54 3.36
C ILE A 73 -3.78 5.29 4.84
N GLY A 74 -2.49 5.16 5.13
CA GLY A 74 -1.98 4.92 6.46
C GLY A 74 -1.90 6.19 7.31
N ALA A 75 -1.72 6.02 8.61
CA ALA A 75 -1.35 7.14 9.48
C ALA A 75 0.15 7.42 9.33
N ALA A 76 0.53 8.70 9.27
CA ALA A 76 1.92 9.11 9.20
C ALA A 76 2.75 8.55 10.38
N LEU A 77 3.90 7.96 10.07
CA LEU A 77 4.91 7.54 11.03
C LEU A 77 5.68 8.75 11.56
N LYS A 78 6.23 8.64 12.76
CA LYS A 78 6.98 9.72 13.44
C LYS A 78 8.42 9.92 12.93
N SER A 79 8.91 9.06 12.04
CA SER A 79 10.29 9.15 11.52
C SER A 79 10.40 10.25 10.45
N ASP A 80 11.61 10.69 10.13
CA ASP A 80 11.88 11.63 9.02
C ASP A 80 12.13 10.90 7.68
N GLN A 81 11.61 9.67 7.57
CA GLN A 81 11.80 8.79 6.41
C GLN A 81 10.52 8.72 5.57
N ALA A 82 10.44 7.77 4.65
CA ALA A 82 9.18 7.40 4.01
C ALA A 82 8.08 7.20 5.08
N TYR A 83 6.87 7.62 4.75
CA TYR A 83 5.70 7.64 5.65
C TYR A 83 5.75 8.67 6.79
N SER A 84 6.73 9.57 6.83
CA SER A 84 6.78 10.68 7.79
C SER A 84 5.57 11.63 7.69
N GLN A 85 5.36 12.45 8.72
CA GLN A 85 4.40 13.57 8.66
C GLN A 85 4.68 14.51 7.47
N ARG A 86 5.96 14.79 7.20
CA ARG A 86 6.38 15.60 6.03
C ARG A 86 6.02 14.92 4.72
N HIS A 87 6.24 13.60 4.63
CA HIS A 87 5.85 12.82 3.47
C HIS A 87 4.34 12.89 3.27
N HIS A 88 3.55 12.66 4.32
CA HIS A 88 2.09 12.75 4.29
C HIS A 88 1.62 14.13 3.80
N GLU A 89 2.14 15.22 4.36
CA GLU A 89 1.79 16.58 3.92
C GLU A 89 2.12 16.82 2.44
N HIS A 90 3.29 16.35 1.99
CA HIS A 90 3.69 16.42 0.59
C HIS A 90 2.73 15.66 -0.32
N VAL A 91 2.43 14.40 0.00
CA VAL A 91 1.57 13.55 -0.84
C VAL A 91 0.10 13.98 -0.77
N SER A 92 -0.39 14.50 0.36
CA SER A 92 -1.74 15.04 0.48
C SER A 92 -1.92 16.28 -0.41
N GLY A 93 -0.87 17.09 -0.59
CA GLY A 93 -0.85 18.18 -1.55
C GLY A 93 -0.81 17.69 -2.99
N LYS A 94 0.10 16.75 -3.30
CA LYS A 94 0.29 16.17 -4.65
C LYS A 94 -0.97 15.45 -5.17
N TYR A 95 -1.66 14.73 -4.31
CA TYR A 95 -2.84 13.91 -4.64
C TYR A 95 -4.13 14.47 -4.02
N LYS A 96 -4.27 15.79 -3.91
CA LYS A 96 -5.36 16.45 -3.16
C LYS A 96 -6.76 15.96 -3.55
N ASP A 97 -7.02 15.81 -4.85
CA ASP A 97 -8.32 15.36 -5.34
C ASP A 97 -8.60 13.92 -4.91
N LEU A 98 -7.64 13.01 -5.13
CA LEU A 98 -7.72 11.62 -4.70
C LEU A 98 -7.83 11.48 -3.17
N PHE A 99 -7.08 12.28 -2.41
CA PHE A 99 -7.11 12.30 -0.95
C PHE A 99 -8.48 12.71 -0.42
N SER A 100 -9.14 13.67 -1.06
CA SER A 100 -10.51 14.07 -0.69
C SER A 100 -11.52 12.92 -0.87
N GLU A 101 -11.26 12.03 -1.83
CA GLU A 101 -12.11 10.87 -2.11
C GLU A 101 -11.89 9.70 -1.16
N PHE A 102 -10.72 9.57 -0.53
CA PHE A 102 -10.43 8.47 0.40
C PHE A 102 -11.41 8.38 1.55
N SER A 103 -11.97 9.51 2.00
CA SER A 103 -13.01 9.56 3.01
C SER A 103 -14.31 8.81 2.64
N LYS A 104 -14.54 8.59 1.33
CA LYS A 104 -15.73 7.88 0.81
C LYS A 104 -15.59 6.37 0.89
N TYR A 105 -14.37 5.84 1.02
CA TYR A 105 -14.09 4.41 0.95
C TYR A 105 -13.88 3.80 2.35
N ARG A 106 -14.54 2.67 2.60
CA ARG A 106 -14.43 1.88 3.83
C ARG A 106 -13.43 0.73 3.67
N CYS A 107 -13.28 0.22 2.45
CA CYS A 107 -12.43 -0.89 2.11
C CYS A 107 -11.38 -0.47 1.06
N ILE A 108 -10.22 -1.11 1.12
CA ILE A 108 -9.16 -0.94 0.13
C ILE A 108 -8.81 -2.32 -0.37
N PHE A 109 -8.92 -2.50 -1.69
CA PHE A 109 -8.56 -3.71 -2.38
C PHE A 109 -7.33 -3.43 -3.22
N VAL A 110 -6.29 -4.27 -3.08
CA VAL A 110 -5.03 -4.10 -3.79
C VAL A 110 -4.82 -5.30 -4.70
N ASP A 111 -4.71 -5.06 -6.01
CA ASP A 111 -4.42 -6.09 -7.00
C ASP A 111 -3.21 -5.67 -7.85
N SER A 112 -2.10 -6.40 -7.92
CA SER A 112 -1.74 -7.58 -7.14
C SER A 112 -0.51 -7.31 -6.28
N ILE A 113 -0.47 -7.93 -5.09
CA ILE A 113 0.71 -7.91 -4.21
C ILE A 113 1.97 -8.43 -4.94
N THR A 114 1.79 -9.33 -5.90
CA THR A 114 2.87 -9.86 -6.72
C THR A 114 3.48 -8.78 -7.62
N VAL A 115 2.67 -7.92 -8.24
CA VAL A 115 3.20 -6.82 -9.07
C VAL A 115 3.79 -5.72 -8.19
N ALA A 116 3.16 -5.39 -7.06
CA ALA A 116 3.72 -4.44 -6.09
C ALA A 116 5.13 -4.89 -5.61
N SER A 117 5.29 -6.17 -5.27
CA SER A 117 6.58 -6.74 -4.89
C SER A 117 7.63 -6.67 -6.01
N ARG A 118 7.22 -6.86 -7.27
CA ARG A 118 8.12 -6.69 -8.43
C ARG A 118 8.56 -5.25 -8.61
N LEU A 119 7.66 -4.27 -8.51
CA LEU A 119 8.01 -2.85 -8.57
C LEU A 119 8.97 -2.47 -7.43
N CYS A 120 8.72 -2.98 -6.22
CA CYS A 120 9.60 -2.77 -5.08
C CYS A 120 11.00 -3.33 -5.33
N LEU A 121 11.12 -4.55 -5.86
CA LEU A 121 12.41 -5.16 -6.15
C LEU A 121 13.19 -4.40 -7.23
N LEU A 122 12.52 -3.93 -8.29
CA LEU A 122 13.15 -3.10 -9.32
C LEU A 122 13.72 -1.82 -8.70
N TRP A 123 12.89 -1.09 -7.95
CA TRP A 123 13.32 0.11 -7.24
C TRP A 123 14.47 -0.17 -6.26
N ALA A 124 14.40 -1.27 -5.49
CA ALA A 124 15.41 -1.63 -4.52
C ALA A 124 16.75 -1.98 -5.18
N THR A 125 16.72 -2.54 -6.40
CA THR A 125 17.92 -2.84 -7.19
C THR A 125 18.59 -1.56 -7.66
N GLU A 126 17.82 -0.58 -8.14
CA GLU A 126 18.31 0.74 -8.53
C GLU A 126 18.93 1.48 -7.33
N ALA A 127 18.20 1.55 -6.22
CA ALA A 127 18.65 2.22 -5.00
C ALA A 127 19.91 1.58 -4.38
N SER A 128 20.08 0.26 -4.53
CA SER A 128 21.28 -0.45 -4.05
C SER A 128 22.48 -0.28 -4.99
N SER A 129 22.22 -0.15 -6.29
CA SER A 129 23.25 0.08 -7.30
C SER A 129 23.85 1.48 -7.18
N GLU A 130 23.05 2.52 -6.92
CA GLU A 130 23.55 3.90 -6.72
C GLU A 130 24.54 4.00 -5.55
N ARG A 131 24.34 3.21 -4.49
CA ARG A 131 25.20 3.25 -3.29
C ARG A 131 26.54 2.52 -3.45
N SER A 132 26.59 1.48 -4.29
CA SER A 132 27.77 0.60 -4.39
C SER A 132 28.45 0.59 -5.76
N GLY A 133 27.84 1.20 -6.78
CA GLY A 133 28.33 1.20 -8.16
C GLY A 133 28.17 -0.13 -8.91
N LYS A 134 27.65 -1.18 -8.24
CA LYS A 134 27.32 -2.50 -8.82
C LYS A 134 25.95 -2.95 -8.32
N GLN A 135 25.25 -3.78 -9.10
CA GLN A 135 24.00 -4.38 -8.63
C GLN A 135 24.28 -5.40 -7.51
N ASP A 136 24.07 -4.97 -6.26
CA ASP A 136 24.07 -5.86 -5.10
C ASP A 136 22.65 -6.40 -4.87
N MET A 137 22.39 -7.60 -5.39
CA MET A 137 21.10 -8.27 -5.23
C MET A 137 20.77 -8.60 -3.77
N ARG A 138 21.77 -8.82 -2.91
CA ARG A 138 21.51 -9.14 -1.48
C ARG A 138 20.98 -7.91 -0.76
N ALA A 139 21.59 -6.75 -1.01
CA ALA A 139 21.11 -5.47 -0.50
C ALA A 139 19.69 -5.16 -1.02
N ALA A 140 19.42 -5.42 -2.31
CA ALA A 140 18.10 -5.21 -2.91
C ALA A 140 17.01 -6.08 -2.25
N TYR A 141 17.27 -7.36 -1.99
CA TYR A 141 16.31 -8.23 -1.28
C TYR A 141 16.09 -7.80 0.18
N GLY A 142 17.14 -7.34 0.86
CA GLY A 142 17.01 -6.80 2.21
C GLY A 142 16.11 -5.56 2.24
N LEU A 143 16.29 -4.66 1.27
CA LEU A 143 15.48 -3.45 1.13
C LEU A 143 14.03 -3.78 0.71
N LEU A 144 13.83 -4.72 -0.21
CA LEU A 144 12.49 -5.24 -0.56
C LEU A 144 11.73 -5.72 0.68
N ALA A 145 12.38 -6.52 1.53
CA ALA A 145 11.74 -7.03 2.74
C ALA A 145 11.36 -5.92 3.72
N GLN A 146 12.24 -4.93 3.91
CA GLN A 146 11.95 -3.78 4.78
C GLN A 146 10.79 -2.95 4.25
N GLU A 147 10.79 -2.65 2.95
CA GLU A 147 9.80 -1.79 2.32
C GLU A 147 8.41 -2.44 2.24
N MET A 148 8.32 -3.76 2.00
CA MET A 148 7.04 -4.48 1.97
C MET A 148 6.41 -4.66 3.36
N MET A 149 7.18 -4.44 4.44
CA MET A 149 6.71 -4.53 5.83
C MET A 149 6.36 -3.17 6.45
N ALA A 150 6.87 -2.07 5.87
CA ALA A 150 6.68 -0.72 6.39
C ALA A 150 5.22 -0.25 6.28
#